data_AF-A0A5J6QER5-F1
#
_entry.id   AF-A0A5J6QER5-F1
#
_cell.length_a   1.000
_cell.length_b   1.000
_cell.length_c   1.000
_cell.angle_alpha   90.00
_cell.angle_beta   90.00
_cell.angle_gamma   90.00
#
_symmetry.space_group_name_H-M   'P 1'
#
loop_
_entity.id
_entity.type
_entity.pdbx_description
1 polymer ?
#
loop_
_entity_poly.entity_id
_entity_poly.type
_entity_poly.pdbx_seq_one_letter_code
_entity_poly.pdbx_strand_id
1 'polypeptide(L)'
;MSSTLDTKDEAKLRFDEEPECRELLKNLQLDELMLAAVLLSGRYPKSIPKDKNALIQTCINELATIKRVSKKKTLTNTLESIQEYASTADQSQWIKDPMPKRLEAFLRNQFSYGWIDTDGISNKKQFLMMYNLGVIRSRGGSRRDRRGRQSSLRKLKNDWSNIESLNELKSIADADTKEFLEHFSKAFKKIISENVHKFTLIKLDPIHLETIEDALIWLDAFSHNSLERVAITDKIRRNWQQNQYRKTSGKKQKSFDLPESTIKSLKKLANTNNLTETDVITILINEELKNDIYIKEVLNRANALQRAINGE
;
A
#
# COMPACT_ATOMS: atom_id res chain seq x y z
N MET A 1 -61.10 13.70 2.55
CA MET A 1 -60.39 12.60 1.88
C MET A 1 -60.15 13.02 0.45
N SER A 2 -58.96 13.54 0.14
CA SER A 2 -58.55 13.79 -1.25
C SER A 2 -57.25 13.03 -1.46
N SER A 3 -57.29 12.14 -2.45
CA SER A 3 -56.35 11.04 -2.66
C SER A 3 -54.95 11.53 -3.01
N THR A 4 -53.97 11.12 -2.22
CA THR A 4 -52.57 10.98 -2.63
C THR A 4 -52.48 9.89 -3.70
N LEU A 5 -52.70 10.27 -4.96
CA LEU A 5 -52.37 9.46 -6.12
C LEU A 5 -50.88 9.67 -6.47
N ASP A 6 -50.21 8.53 -6.60
CA ASP A 6 -48.79 8.28 -6.83
C ASP A 6 -48.04 9.28 -7.73
N THR A 7 -47.05 9.96 -7.14
CA THR A 7 -46.03 10.73 -7.86
C THR A 7 -45.10 9.88 -8.74
N LYS A 8 -45.15 8.54 -8.60
CA LYS A 8 -44.40 7.60 -9.43
C LYS A 8 -45.05 7.32 -10.79
N ASP A 9 -46.37 7.38 -10.90
CA ASP A 9 -47.07 7.10 -12.17
C ASP A 9 -47.08 8.31 -13.11
N GLU A 10 -47.08 9.54 -12.58
CA GLU A 10 -46.86 10.74 -13.40
C GLU A 10 -45.44 10.82 -13.98
N ALA A 11 -44.43 10.28 -13.27
CA ALA A 11 -43.05 10.24 -13.78
C ALA A 11 -42.88 9.20 -14.90
N LYS A 12 -43.66 8.11 -14.88
CA LYS A 12 -43.72 7.10 -15.94
C LYS A 12 -44.46 7.62 -17.18
N LEU A 13 -45.58 8.34 -17.02
CA LEU A 13 -46.35 8.90 -18.16
C LEU A 13 -45.64 10.07 -18.86
N ARG A 14 -44.79 10.84 -18.16
CA ARG A 14 -44.15 12.05 -18.72
C ARG A 14 -42.93 11.78 -19.64
N PHE A 15 -42.52 10.53 -19.86
CA PHE A 15 -41.34 10.20 -20.69
C PHE A 15 -41.67 9.42 -21.97
N ASP A 16 -42.92 9.01 -22.19
CA ASP A 16 -43.36 8.55 -23.53
C ASP A 16 -43.26 9.69 -24.59
N GLU A 17 -42.98 10.92 -24.18
CA GLU A 17 -42.85 12.09 -25.05
C GLU A 17 -41.40 12.44 -25.49
N GLU A 18 -40.37 11.66 -25.12
CA GLU A 18 -38.99 11.87 -25.63
C GLU A 18 -38.34 10.56 -26.15
N PRO A 19 -38.92 9.94 -27.21
CA PRO A 19 -38.37 8.74 -27.84
C PRO A 19 -36.90 8.91 -28.28
N GLU A 20 -36.51 10.14 -28.63
CA GLU A 20 -35.14 10.48 -29.04
C GLU A 20 -34.08 10.19 -27.96
N CYS A 21 -34.32 10.56 -26.70
CA CYS A 21 -33.35 10.32 -25.61
C CYS A 21 -33.18 8.81 -25.33
N ARG A 22 -34.28 8.06 -25.45
CA ARG A 22 -34.27 6.61 -25.25
C ARG A 22 -33.54 5.90 -26.38
N GLU A 23 -33.74 6.34 -27.62
CA GLU A 23 -33.09 5.78 -28.79
C GLU A 23 -31.59 6.06 -28.79
N LEU A 24 -31.18 7.27 -28.40
CA LEU A 24 -29.76 7.62 -28.21
C LEU A 24 -29.08 6.72 -27.18
N LEU A 25 -29.73 6.44 -26.04
CA LEU A 25 -29.17 5.57 -25.00
C LEU A 25 -29.09 4.10 -25.43
N LYS A 26 -30.03 3.60 -26.23
CA LYS A 26 -29.99 2.21 -26.74
C LYS A 26 -28.79 1.96 -27.65
N ASN A 27 -28.40 2.98 -28.42
CA ASN A 27 -27.32 2.91 -29.39
C ASN A 27 -25.93 2.96 -28.74
N LEU A 28 -25.83 3.26 -27.44
CA LEU A 28 -24.56 3.22 -26.71
C LEU A 28 -24.06 1.80 -26.48
N GLN A 29 -22.74 1.66 -26.51
CA GLN A 29 -22.05 0.48 -25.99
C GLN A 29 -22.19 0.42 -24.46
N LEU A 30 -21.97 -0.78 -23.88
CA LEU A 30 -22.25 -1.02 -22.47
C LEU A 30 -21.44 -0.12 -21.53
N ASP A 31 -20.17 0.10 -21.86
CA ASP A 31 -19.24 0.97 -21.15
C ASP A 31 -19.62 2.46 -21.24
N GLU A 32 -20.04 2.93 -22.42
CA GLU A 32 -20.57 4.28 -22.62
C GLU A 32 -21.85 4.51 -21.83
N LEU A 33 -22.72 3.51 -21.78
CA LEU A 33 -23.98 3.55 -21.05
C LEU A 33 -23.76 3.56 -19.52
N MET A 34 -22.80 2.76 -19.03
CA MET A 34 -22.36 2.83 -17.64
C MET A 34 -21.86 4.23 -17.29
N LEU A 35 -21.11 4.87 -18.18
CA LEU A 35 -20.60 6.22 -17.98
C LEU A 35 -21.72 7.26 -17.95
N ALA A 36 -22.68 7.17 -18.88
CA ALA A 36 -23.85 8.03 -18.89
C ALA A 36 -24.65 7.89 -17.58
N ALA A 37 -24.85 6.67 -17.08
CA ALA A 37 -25.54 6.41 -15.83
C ALA A 37 -24.81 7.00 -14.63
N VAL A 38 -23.48 6.87 -14.55
CA VAL A 38 -22.67 7.45 -13.48
C VAL A 38 -22.72 8.98 -13.51
N LEU A 39 -22.59 9.58 -14.69
CA LEU A 39 -22.56 11.03 -14.89
C LEU A 39 -23.90 11.70 -14.58
N LEU A 40 -25.01 11.04 -14.94
CA LEU A 40 -26.36 11.52 -14.68
C LEU A 40 -26.76 11.32 -13.21
N SER A 41 -26.49 10.14 -12.65
CA SER A 41 -27.02 9.78 -11.32
C SER A 41 -26.28 10.37 -10.13
N GLY A 42 -25.04 10.85 -10.31
CA GLY A 42 -24.25 11.22 -9.13
C GLY A 42 -23.71 10.02 -8.34
N ARG A 43 -24.07 8.77 -8.70
CA ARG A 43 -23.81 7.57 -7.89
C ARG A 43 -22.44 6.95 -8.17
N TYR A 44 -22.03 6.05 -7.29
CA TYR A 44 -20.83 5.25 -7.45
C TYR A 44 -21.07 4.12 -8.46
N PRO A 45 -20.07 3.73 -9.29
CA PRO A 45 -20.24 2.67 -10.27
C PRO A 45 -20.68 1.32 -9.68
N LYS A 46 -20.23 1.00 -8.45
CA LYS A 46 -20.62 -0.24 -7.75
C LYS A 46 -22.10 -0.28 -7.36
N SER A 47 -22.76 0.87 -7.24
CA SER A 47 -24.19 0.96 -6.94
C SER A 47 -25.07 1.13 -8.18
N ILE A 48 -24.47 1.05 -9.37
CA ILE A 48 -25.17 1.13 -10.65
C ILE A 48 -25.33 -0.28 -11.22
N PRO A 49 -26.48 -0.60 -11.86
CA PRO A 49 -26.68 -1.90 -12.49
C PRO A 49 -25.62 -2.21 -13.55
N LYS A 50 -25.34 -3.50 -13.76
CA LYS A 50 -24.42 -3.97 -14.81
C LYS A 50 -25.13 -4.39 -16.10
N ASP A 51 -26.45 -4.55 -16.03
CA ASP A 51 -27.29 -4.89 -17.18
C ASP A 51 -27.61 -3.65 -18.01
N LYS A 52 -27.58 -3.80 -19.34
CA LYS A 52 -27.81 -2.70 -20.30
C LYS A 52 -29.19 -2.07 -20.12
N ASN A 53 -30.24 -2.86 -19.91
CA ASN A 53 -31.59 -2.32 -19.77
C ASN A 53 -31.77 -1.56 -18.45
N ALA A 54 -31.22 -2.07 -17.36
CA ALA A 54 -31.23 -1.43 -16.05
C ALA A 54 -30.39 -0.14 -16.04
N LEU A 55 -29.30 -0.09 -16.80
CA LEU A 55 -28.51 1.12 -17.02
C LEU A 55 -29.28 2.17 -17.82
N ILE A 56 -29.93 1.79 -18.93
CA ILE A 56 -30.81 2.67 -19.70
C ILE A 56 -31.89 3.24 -18.78
N GLN A 57 -32.53 2.39 -17.97
CA GLN A 57 -33.58 2.82 -17.05
C GLN A 57 -33.03 3.75 -15.96
N THR A 58 -31.81 3.52 -15.49
CA THR A 58 -31.13 4.42 -14.54
C THR A 58 -30.93 5.81 -15.16
N CYS A 59 -30.39 5.89 -16.39
CA CYS A 59 -30.24 7.16 -17.11
C CYS A 59 -31.57 7.88 -17.31
N ILE A 60 -32.62 7.15 -17.69
CA ILE A 60 -33.96 7.70 -17.90
C ILE A 60 -34.52 8.26 -16.59
N ASN A 61 -34.42 7.52 -15.49
CA ASN A 61 -34.92 7.95 -14.19
C ASN A 61 -34.23 9.24 -13.73
N GLU A 62 -32.93 9.35 -13.93
CA GLU A 62 -32.16 10.54 -13.55
C GLU A 62 -32.47 11.73 -14.47
N LEU A 63 -32.61 11.51 -15.79
CA LEU A 63 -33.06 12.55 -16.73
C LEU A 63 -34.49 13.03 -16.44
N ALA A 64 -35.35 12.16 -15.92
CA ALA A 64 -36.72 12.52 -15.55
C ALA A 64 -36.76 13.57 -14.42
N THR A 65 -35.73 13.63 -13.57
CA THR A 65 -35.60 14.64 -12.49
C THR A 65 -35.21 16.03 -12.98
N ILE A 66 -34.79 16.17 -14.25
CA ILE A 66 -34.30 17.42 -14.84
C ILE A 66 -35.45 18.13 -15.59
N LYS A 67 -35.48 19.48 -15.56
CA LYS A 67 -36.45 20.27 -16.34
C LYS A 67 -36.38 19.91 -17.83
N ARG A 68 -37.54 19.73 -18.49
CA ARG A 68 -37.68 19.24 -19.88
C ARG A 68 -36.76 19.92 -20.90
N VAL A 69 -36.73 21.26 -20.92
CA VAL A 69 -35.89 22.07 -21.84
C VAL A 69 -34.38 21.79 -21.68
N SER A 70 -33.98 21.25 -20.53
CA SER A 70 -32.59 20.95 -20.19
C SER A 70 -32.23 19.46 -20.35
N LYS A 71 -33.19 18.56 -20.60
CA LYS A 71 -32.95 17.09 -20.66
C LYS A 71 -32.08 16.71 -21.87
N LYS A 72 -32.56 17.01 -23.08
CA LYS A 72 -31.83 16.75 -24.34
C LYS A 72 -30.46 17.42 -24.32
N LYS A 73 -30.38 18.69 -23.92
CA LYS A 73 -29.11 19.42 -23.79
C LYS A 73 -28.15 18.77 -22.78
N THR A 74 -28.66 18.29 -21.64
CA THR A 74 -27.82 17.60 -20.64
C THR A 74 -27.32 16.27 -21.18
N LEU A 75 -28.19 15.49 -21.83
CA LEU A 75 -27.80 14.21 -22.45
C LEU A 75 -26.79 14.44 -23.58
N THR A 76 -27.03 15.37 -24.51
CA THR A 76 -26.10 15.71 -25.59
C THR A 76 -24.75 16.15 -25.05
N ASN A 77 -24.71 17.06 -24.07
CA ASN A 77 -23.44 17.47 -23.44
C ASN A 77 -22.72 16.30 -22.75
N THR A 78 -23.48 15.38 -22.13
CA THR A 78 -22.95 14.16 -21.54
C THR A 78 -22.34 13.26 -22.62
N LEU A 79 -23.04 13.02 -23.73
CA LEU A 79 -22.59 12.20 -24.85
C LEU A 79 -21.36 12.81 -25.56
N GLU A 80 -21.37 14.12 -25.82
CA GLU A 80 -20.22 14.84 -26.39
C GLU A 80 -18.99 14.71 -25.50
N SER A 81 -19.17 14.81 -24.18
CA SER A 81 -18.09 14.57 -23.23
C SER A 81 -17.57 13.13 -23.37
N ILE A 82 -18.45 12.12 -23.44
CA ILE A 82 -18.06 10.71 -23.63
C ILE A 82 -17.26 10.52 -24.92
N GLN A 83 -17.68 11.13 -26.03
CA GLN A 83 -17.01 11.01 -27.33
C GLN A 83 -15.63 11.71 -27.34
N GLU A 84 -15.51 12.89 -26.74
CA GLU A 84 -14.22 13.57 -26.55
C GLU A 84 -13.27 12.73 -25.69
N TYR A 85 -13.80 12.02 -24.67
CA TYR A 85 -13.01 11.10 -23.85
C TYR A 85 -12.62 9.81 -24.57
N ALA A 86 -13.52 9.20 -25.34
CA ALA A 86 -13.23 7.97 -26.10
C ALA A 86 -12.13 8.23 -27.14
N SER A 87 -12.19 9.37 -27.84
CA SER A 87 -11.17 9.74 -28.83
C SER A 87 -9.79 10.01 -28.21
N THR A 88 -9.72 10.62 -27.03
CA THR A 88 -8.45 10.91 -26.34
C THR A 88 -7.87 9.69 -25.61
N ALA A 89 -8.73 8.79 -25.13
CA ALA A 89 -8.32 7.52 -24.51
C ALA A 89 -7.86 6.48 -25.54
N ASP A 90 -8.56 6.29 -26.66
CA ASP A 90 -8.18 5.28 -27.66
C ASP A 90 -6.91 5.62 -28.44
N GLN A 91 -6.54 6.91 -28.50
CA GLN A 91 -5.30 7.37 -29.14
C GLN A 91 -4.06 7.32 -28.23
N SER A 92 -4.25 7.08 -26.94
CA SER A 92 -3.17 7.13 -25.95
C SER A 92 -2.41 5.81 -25.88
N GLN A 93 -1.15 5.81 -26.33
CA GLN A 93 -0.29 4.61 -26.34
C GLN A 93 -0.19 3.90 -24.98
N TRP A 94 -0.19 4.65 -23.88
CA TRP A 94 -0.11 4.12 -22.51
C TRP A 94 -1.37 3.38 -22.04
N ILE A 95 -2.51 3.49 -22.74
CA ILE A 95 -3.69 2.63 -22.50
C ILE A 95 -3.47 1.23 -23.08
N LYS A 96 -2.64 1.13 -24.12
CA LYS A 96 -2.22 -0.13 -24.75
C LYS A 96 -1.06 -0.77 -23.98
N ASP A 97 -0.17 0.04 -23.42
CA ASP A 97 0.95 -0.43 -22.60
C ASP A 97 0.52 -0.76 -21.15
N PRO A 98 1.21 -1.69 -20.47
CA PRO A 98 1.05 -1.86 -19.03
C PRO A 98 1.44 -0.56 -18.30
N MET A 99 0.52 -0.05 -17.48
CA MET A 99 0.81 1.09 -16.61
C MET A 99 1.89 0.65 -15.60
N PRO A 100 2.92 1.47 -15.34
CA PRO A 100 3.91 1.15 -14.30
C PRO A 100 3.22 0.91 -12.96
N LYS A 101 3.54 -0.19 -12.27
CA LYS A 101 2.87 -0.59 -11.01
C LYS A 101 2.94 0.51 -9.97
N ARG A 102 4.07 1.20 -9.88
CA ARG A 102 4.26 2.33 -8.96
C ARG A 102 3.36 3.54 -9.25
N LEU A 103 3.19 3.88 -10.52
CA LEU A 103 2.27 4.96 -10.93
C LEU A 103 0.84 4.59 -10.60
N GLU A 104 0.46 3.36 -10.88
CA GLU A 104 -0.87 2.86 -10.58
C GLU A 104 -1.18 2.91 -9.07
N ALA A 105 -0.25 2.44 -8.23
CA ALA A 105 -0.40 2.48 -6.78
C ALA A 105 -0.49 3.93 -6.24
N PHE A 106 0.31 4.85 -6.76
CA PHE A 106 0.22 6.28 -6.44
C PHE A 106 -1.19 6.83 -6.75
N LEU A 107 -1.70 6.57 -7.95
CA LEU A 107 -3.03 7.01 -8.36
C LEU A 107 -4.12 6.33 -7.52
N ARG A 108 -3.96 5.07 -7.09
CA ARG A 108 -4.90 4.42 -6.16
C ARG A 108 -4.96 5.13 -4.80
N ASN A 109 -3.80 5.46 -4.23
CA ASN A 109 -3.68 6.12 -2.93
C ASN A 109 -4.28 7.53 -2.94
N GLN A 110 -4.14 8.28 -4.04
CA GLN A 110 -4.68 9.64 -4.13
C GLN A 110 -6.22 9.72 -4.12
N PHE A 111 -6.92 8.64 -4.44
CA PHE A 111 -8.36 8.70 -4.69
C PHE A 111 -9.21 7.73 -3.84
N SER A 112 -8.63 7.07 -2.84
CA SER A 112 -9.34 6.18 -1.91
C SER A 112 -10.22 5.11 -2.57
N TYR A 113 -9.92 4.74 -3.82
CA TYR A 113 -10.70 3.75 -4.56
C TYR A 113 -10.26 2.34 -4.16
N GLY A 114 -11.16 1.60 -3.51
CA GLY A 114 -10.94 0.18 -3.25
C GLY A 114 -10.80 -0.59 -4.55
N TRP A 115 -9.69 -1.34 -4.66
CA TRP A 115 -9.31 -2.31 -5.70
C TRP A 115 -10.15 -2.28 -6.98
N ILE A 116 -9.57 -1.75 -8.06
CA ILE A 116 -9.95 -2.08 -9.43
C ILE A 116 -8.77 -2.85 -9.99
N ASP A 117 -8.89 -4.15 -10.18
CA ASP A 117 -7.89 -4.97 -10.86
C ASP A 117 -7.64 -4.41 -12.27
N THR A 118 -6.47 -3.85 -12.55
CA THR A 118 -6.12 -3.11 -13.77
C THR A 118 -5.49 -4.01 -14.84
N ASP A 119 -5.41 -5.33 -14.61
CA ASP A 119 -4.73 -6.24 -15.53
C ASP A 119 -5.46 -6.39 -16.88
N GLY A 120 -6.73 -5.96 -16.95
CA GLY A 120 -7.51 -5.87 -18.20
C GLY A 120 -7.66 -4.44 -18.76
N ILE A 121 -7.59 -4.30 -20.10
CA ILE A 121 -7.81 -3.03 -20.83
C ILE A 121 -9.14 -2.37 -20.43
N SER A 122 -10.20 -3.16 -20.24
CA SER A 122 -11.52 -2.66 -19.80
C SER A 122 -11.47 -2.02 -18.41
N ASN A 123 -10.68 -2.59 -17.50
CA ASN A 123 -10.57 -2.09 -16.13
C ASN A 123 -9.65 -0.86 -16.06
N LYS A 124 -8.64 -0.76 -16.93
CA LYS A 124 -7.85 0.47 -17.12
C LYS A 124 -8.68 1.62 -17.66
N LYS A 125 -9.50 1.37 -18.70
CA LYS A 125 -10.46 2.37 -19.20
C LYS A 125 -11.40 2.81 -18.07
N GLN A 126 -11.95 1.86 -17.32
CA GLN A 126 -12.83 2.13 -16.19
C GLN A 126 -12.13 2.93 -15.06
N PHE A 127 -10.87 2.62 -14.74
CA PHE A 127 -10.08 3.35 -13.75
C PHE A 127 -9.85 4.80 -14.17
N LEU A 128 -9.52 5.06 -15.44
CA LEU A 128 -9.31 6.41 -15.96
C LEU A 128 -10.60 7.21 -16.06
N MET A 129 -11.68 6.55 -16.43
CA MET A 129 -13.03 7.12 -16.36
C MET A 129 -13.36 7.52 -14.91
N MET A 130 -13.04 6.66 -13.94
CA MET A 130 -13.26 6.94 -12.50
C MET A 130 -12.35 8.03 -11.94
N TYR A 131 -11.07 8.05 -12.32
CA TYR A 131 -10.10 9.08 -11.96
C TYR A 131 -10.59 10.46 -12.42
N ASN A 132 -11.03 10.56 -13.68
CA ASN A 132 -11.57 11.82 -14.21
C ASN A 132 -12.88 12.23 -13.51
N LEU A 133 -13.77 11.29 -13.17
CA LEU A 133 -14.98 11.57 -12.42
C LEU A 133 -14.70 12.05 -10.98
N GLY A 134 -13.70 11.47 -10.31
CA GLY A 134 -13.23 11.89 -8.99
C GLY A 134 -12.64 13.29 -9.03
N VAL A 135 -11.80 13.61 -10.03
CA VAL A 135 -11.28 14.98 -10.25
C VAL A 135 -12.40 15.97 -10.58
N ILE A 136 -13.45 15.54 -11.30
CA ILE A 136 -14.63 16.37 -11.63
C ILE A 136 -15.53 16.61 -10.40
N ARG A 137 -15.64 15.66 -9.47
CA ARG A 137 -16.54 15.77 -8.30
C ARG A 137 -15.88 16.30 -7.03
N SER A 138 -14.61 15.99 -6.77
CA SER A 138 -14.04 16.09 -5.41
C SER A 138 -13.66 17.49 -4.94
N ARG A 139 -13.87 18.55 -5.72
CA ARG A 139 -13.59 19.92 -5.23
C ARG A 139 -14.58 20.96 -5.71
N GLY A 140 -15.87 20.79 -5.39
CA GLY A 140 -16.88 21.86 -5.21
C GLY A 140 -17.12 22.85 -6.35
N GLY A 141 -16.42 22.74 -7.48
CA GLY A 141 -16.51 23.63 -8.61
C GLY A 141 -17.63 23.16 -9.51
N SER A 142 -18.57 24.05 -9.79
CA SER A 142 -19.46 23.93 -10.93
C SER A 142 -18.70 23.44 -12.17
N ARG A 143 -19.35 22.64 -13.04
CA ARG A 143 -18.86 22.09 -14.33
C ARG A 143 -18.08 23.10 -15.22
N ARG A 144 -18.12 24.40 -14.91
CA ARG A 144 -17.43 25.50 -15.62
C ARG A 144 -15.98 25.75 -15.22
N ASP A 145 -15.45 25.19 -14.12
CA ASP A 145 -14.09 25.55 -13.71
C ASP A 145 -12.99 24.68 -14.35
N ARG A 146 -12.69 24.98 -15.62
CA ARG A 146 -11.53 24.44 -16.34
C ARG A 146 -10.21 24.74 -15.61
N ARG A 147 -10.13 25.84 -14.84
CA ARG A 147 -8.93 26.23 -14.08
C ARG A 147 -8.74 25.36 -12.85
N GLY A 148 -9.81 25.01 -12.13
CA GLY A 148 -9.78 24.08 -10.98
C GLY A 148 -9.36 22.65 -11.35
N ARG A 149 -9.72 22.18 -12.56
CA ARG A 149 -9.23 20.89 -13.10
C ARG A 149 -7.75 20.94 -13.44
N GLN A 150 -7.31 22.02 -14.13
CA GLN A 150 -5.90 22.19 -14.47
C GLN A 150 -5.01 22.34 -13.23
N SER A 151 -5.46 23.02 -12.18
CA SER A 151 -4.70 23.14 -10.93
C SER A 151 -4.57 21.79 -10.21
N SER A 152 -5.62 20.96 -10.22
CA SER A 152 -5.59 19.61 -9.65
C SER A 152 -4.66 18.67 -10.43
N LEU A 153 -4.69 18.73 -11.76
CA LEU A 153 -3.78 17.97 -12.62
C LEU A 153 -2.32 18.42 -12.46
N ARG A 154 -2.06 19.73 -12.36
CA ARG A 154 -0.71 20.24 -12.09
C ARG A 154 -0.21 19.76 -10.73
N LYS A 155 -1.06 19.82 -9.70
CA LYS A 155 -0.71 19.31 -8.38
C LYS A 155 -0.35 17.83 -8.44
N LEU A 156 -1.19 17.00 -9.05
CA LEU A 156 -0.93 15.57 -9.13
C LEU A 156 0.31 15.24 -9.96
N LYS A 157 0.57 15.98 -11.04
CA LYS A 157 1.80 15.85 -11.82
C LYS A 157 3.03 16.20 -10.97
N ASN A 158 2.97 17.25 -10.16
CA ASN A 158 4.05 17.63 -9.26
C ASN A 158 4.25 16.56 -8.17
N ASP A 159 3.16 16.07 -7.57
CA ASP A 159 3.21 15.03 -6.54
C ASP A 159 3.82 13.73 -7.10
N TRP A 160 3.42 13.31 -8.32
CA TRP A 160 4.02 12.18 -9.01
C TRP A 160 5.50 12.41 -9.32
N SER A 161 5.86 13.57 -9.89
CA SER A 161 7.26 13.87 -10.25
C SER A 161 8.17 13.83 -9.02
N ASN A 162 7.66 14.30 -7.87
CA ASN A 162 8.37 14.21 -6.60
C ASN A 162 8.59 12.75 -6.20
N ILE A 163 7.54 11.92 -6.22
CA ILE A 163 7.60 10.52 -5.79
C ILE A 163 8.44 9.65 -6.74
N GLU A 164 8.25 9.80 -8.05
CA GLU A 164 8.95 9.04 -9.09
C GLU A 164 10.47 9.22 -8.99
N SER A 165 10.92 10.42 -8.62
CA SER A 165 12.34 10.73 -8.42
C SER A 165 12.97 10.03 -7.21
N LEU A 166 12.15 9.54 -6.27
CA LEU A 166 12.62 8.87 -5.05
C LEU A 166 12.90 7.40 -5.35
N ASN A 167 14.15 6.99 -5.15
CA ASN A 167 14.59 5.62 -5.39
C ASN A 167 15.66 5.20 -4.35
N GLU A 168 15.29 5.25 -3.08
CA GLU A 168 16.19 5.02 -1.94
C GLU A 168 16.74 3.59 -1.89
N LEU A 169 16.10 2.67 -2.62
CA LEU A 169 16.43 1.24 -2.66
C LEU A 169 17.26 0.84 -3.88
N LYS A 170 17.63 1.78 -4.78
CA LYS A 170 18.38 1.49 -6.02
C LYS A 170 19.73 0.80 -5.79
N SER A 171 20.36 1.00 -4.64
CA SER A 171 21.69 0.48 -4.34
C SER A 171 21.72 -0.96 -3.82
N ILE A 172 20.58 -1.64 -3.76
CA ILE A 172 20.48 -3.03 -3.30
C ILE A 172 20.83 -3.95 -4.46
N ALA A 173 21.78 -4.86 -4.24
CA ALA A 173 22.17 -5.83 -5.26
C ALA A 173 21.04 -6.83 -5.53
N ASP A 174 20.89 -7.24 -6.79
CA ASP A 174 19.86 -8.20 -7.20
C ASP A 174 19.95 -9.52 -6.42
N ALA A 175 21.17 -9.99 -6.17
CA ALA A 175 21.43 -11.22 -5.40
C ALA A 175 20.90 -11.16 -3.96
N ASP A 176 20.84 -9.96 -3.36
CA ASP A 176 20.44 -9.75 -1.97
C ASP A 176 18.96 -9.35 -1.83
N THR A 177 18.29 -9.09 -2.96
CA THR A 177 16.97 -8.45 -3.00
C THR A 177 15.93 -9.23 -2.21
N LYS A 178 15.85 -10.56 -2.38
CA LYS A 178 14.85 -11.38 -1.69
C LYS A 178 15.00 -11.32 -0.16
N GLU A 179 16.21 -11.54 0.35
CA GLU A 179 16.45 -11.55 1.79
C GLU A 179 16.31 -10.14 2.40
N PHE A 180 16.75 -9.12 1.67
CA PHE A 180 16.52 -7.74 2.08
C PHE A 180 15.03 -7.43 2.17
N LEU A 181 14.21 -7.80 1.18
CA LEU A 181 12.77 -7.53 1.17
C LEU A 181 12.05 -8.22 2.33
N GLU A 182 12.45 -9.44 2.69
CA GLU A 182 11.95 -10.12 3.90
C GLU A 182 12.31 -9.36 5.18
N HIS A 183 13.55 -8.87 5.28
CA HIS A 183 13.98 -8.05 6.41
C HIS A 183 13.25 -6.71 6.46
N PHE A 184 13.10 -6.07 5.30
CA PHE A 184 12.41 -4.81 5.12
C PHE A 184 10.96 -4.93 5.59
N SER A 185 10.20 -5.92 5.10
CA SER A 185 8.81 -6.17 5.53
C SER A 185 8.70 -6.31 7.05
N LYS A 186 9.59 -7.07 7.69
CA LYS A 186 9.60 -7.24 9.15
C LYS A 186 9.90 -5.93 9.89
N ALA A 187 10.93 -5.21 9.47
CA ALA A 187 11.32 -3.95 10.10
C ALA A 187 10.22 -2.88 9.94
N PHE A 188 9.58 -2.84 8.77
CA PHE A 188 8.50 -1.90 8.47
C PHE A 188 7.23 -2.20 9.27
N LYS A 189 6.82 -3.47 9.38
CA LYS A 189 5.72 -3.89 10.27
C LYS A 189 5.93 -3.41 11.70
N LYS A 190 7.17 -3.51 12.20
CA LYS A 190 7.54 -3.00 13.52
C LYS A 190 7.37 -1.48 13.61
N ILE A 191 7.86 -0.72 12.63
CA ILE A 191 7.70 0.75 12.60
C ILE A 191 6.23 1.16 12.62
N ILE A 192 5.37 0.50 11.83
CA ILE A 192 3.93 0.76 11.81
C ILE A 192 3.33 0.45 13.18
N SER A 193 3.66 -0.69 13.79
CA SER A 193 3.16 -1.08 15.12
C SER A 193 3.58 -0.13 16.24
N GLU A 194 4.74 0.53 16.10
CA GLU A 194 5.24 1.53 17.05
C GLU A 194 4.59 2.91 16.84
N ASN A 195 3.92 3.13 15.72
CA ASN A 195 3.40 4.43 15.31
C ASN A 195 1.94 4.36 14.83
N VAL A 196 1.14 3.41 15.35
CA VAL A 196 -0.23 3.11 14.89
C VAL A 196 -1.11 4.37 14.77
N HIS A 197 -0.91 5.34 15.67
CA HIS A 197 -1.65 6.61 15.69
C HIS A 197 -1.42 7.50 14.46
N LYS A 198 -0.30 7.32 13.75
CA LYS A 198 0.04 8.06 12.53
C LYS A 198 -0.42 7.35 11.25
N PHE A 199 -0.78 6.06 11.32
CA PHE A 199 -0.85 5.18 10.15
C PHE A 199 -2.20 4.49 9.92
N THR A 200 -3.29 5.08 10.38
CA THR A 200 -4.68 4.56 10.27
C THR A 200 -5.18 4.29 8.84
N LEU A 201 -4.43 4.64 7.80
CA LEU A 201 -4.87 4.60 6.41
C LEU A 201 -4.14 3.60 5.50
N ILE A 202 -3.06 2.95 5.97
CA ILE A 202 -2.33 2.00 5.11
C ILE A 202 -3.09 0.66 5.08
N LYS A 203 -3.97 0.50 4.08
CA LYS A 203 -4.69 -0.76 3.77
C LYS A 203 -3.88 -1.75 2.94
N LEU A 204 -2.64 -1.42 2.60
CA LEU A 204 -1.75 -2.38 1.98
C LEU A 204 -1.37 -3.38 3.08
N ASP A 205 -1.46 -4.67 2.81
CA ASP A 205 -0.96 -5.69 3.73
C ASP A 205 0.51 -5.96 3.36
N PRO A 206 1.51 -5.73 4.23
CA PRO A 206 2.93 -5.78 3.86
C PRO A 206 3.45 -7.21 3.65
N ILE A 207 2.55 -8.14 3.32
CA ILE A 207 2.76 -9.58 3.43
C ILE A 207 3.54 -10.14 2.24
N HIS A 208 3.55 -9.46 1.07
CA HIS A 208 4.27 -9.95 -0.11
C HIS A 208 5.00 -8.81 -0.85
N LEU A 209 6.20 -8.47 -0.38
CA LEU A 209 7.15 -7.66 -1.14
C LEU A 209 8.03 -8.62 -1.95
N GLU A 210 7.81 -8.69 -3.26
CA GLU A 210 8.56 -9.60 -4.15
C GLU A 210 9.66 -8.85 -4.91
N THR A 211 9.45 -7.56 -5.16
CA THR A 211 10.35 -6.70 -5.92
C THR A 211 10.71 -5.43 -5.14
N ILE A 212 11.82 -4.78 -5.55
CA ILE A 212 12.17 -3.44 -5.05
C ILE A 212 11.06 -2.43 -5.37
N GLU A 213 10.38 -2.58 -6.50
CA GLU A 213 9.24 -1.74 -6.87
C GLU A 213 8.10 -1.86 -5.84
N ASP A 214 7.80 -3.06 -5.35
CA ASP A 214 6.78 -3.26 -4.31
C ASP A 214 7.16 -2.53 -3.01
N ALA A 215 8.44 -2.56 -2.63
CA ALA A 215 8.93 -1.84 -1.45
C ALA A 215 8.88 -0.32 -1.63
N LEU A 216 9.16 0.18 -2.84
CA LEU A 216 9.01 1.61 -3.16
C LEU A 216 7.53 2.05 -3.15
N ILE A 217 6.62 1.25 -3.72
CA ILE A 217 5.16 1.48 -3.64
C ILE A 217 4.72 1.64 -2.18
N TRP A 218 5.26 0.80 -1.31
CA TRP A 218 5.01 0.85 0.11
C TRP A 218 5.54 2.11 0.79
N LEU A 219 6.76 2.52 0.47
CA LEU A 219 7.34 3.77 0.95
C LEU A 219 6.54 4.99 0.48
N ASP A 220 6.05 4.98 -0.76
CA ASP A 220 5.19 6.03 -1.31
C ASP A 220 3.88 6.16 -0.53
N ALA A 221 3.29 5.03 -0.14
CA ALA A 221 2.09 5.01 0.69
C ALA A 221 2.35 5.46 2.14
N PHE A 222 3.57 5.26 2.63
CA PHE A 222 3.97 5.58 3.99
C PHE A 222 4.25 7.08 4.19
N SER A 223 5.08 7.67 3.32
CA SER A 223 5.44 9.08 3.42
C SER A 223 5.79 9.68 2.06
N HIS A 224 5.35 10.91 1.85
CA HIS A 224 5.76 11.70 0.69
C HIS A 224 7.03 12.53 0.97
N ASN A 225 7.53 12.49 2.21
CA ASN A 225 8.71 13.23 2.63
C ASN A 225 9.98 12.41 2.35
N SER A 226 10.82 12.91 1.45
CA SER A 226 12.09 12.27 1.08
C SER A 226 13.03 12.07 2.27
N LEU A 227 13.15 13.03 3.18
CA LEU A 227 14.04 12.94 4.34
C LEU A 227 13.59 11.82 5.30
N GLU A 228 12.28 11.69 5.50
CA GLU A 228 11.72 10.65 6.37
C GLU A 228 11.92 9.26 5.77
N ARG A 229 11.69 9.11 4.45
CA ARG A 229 11.93 7.87 3.73
C ARG A 229 13.38 7.45 3.76
N VAL A 230 14.30 8.39 3.53
CA VAL A 230 15.75 8.14 3.62
C VAL A 230 16.13 7.69 5.03
N ALA A 231 15.67 8.41 6.07
CA ALA A 231 15.99 8.07 7.45
C ALA A 231 15.53 6.65 7.84
N ILE A 232 14.33 6.25 7.42
CA ILE A 232 13.79 4.91 7.67
C ILE A 232 14.56 3.87 6.88
N THR A 233 14.77 4.10 5.59
CA THR A 233 15.49 3.18 4.70
C THR A 233 16.91 2.95 5.20
N ASP A 234 17.61 4.00 5.63
CA ASP A 234 18.96 3.91 6.18
C ASP A 234 19.01 3.16 7.51
N LYS A 235 17.99 3.31 8.35
CA LYS A 235 17.87 2.55 9.60
C LYS A 235 17.69 1.05 9.31
N ILE A 236 16.78 0.72 8.39
CA ILE A 236 16.52 -0.68 7.98
C ILE A 236 17.78 -1.28 7.35
N ARG A 237 18.44 -0.56 6.44
CA ARG A 237 19.67 -0.99 5.79
C ARG A 237 20.80 -1.27 6.79
N ARG A 238 21.02 -0.37 7.75
CA ARG A 238 22.04 -0.57 8.79
C ARG A 238 21.78 -1.82 9.63
N ASN A 239 20.54 -2.04 10.04
CA ASN A 239 20.17 -3.24 10.80
C ASN A 239 20.35 -4.52 9.98
N TRP A 240 20.00 -4.48 8.70
CA TRP A 240 20.19 -5.60 7.78
C TRP A 240 21.68 -5.92 7.60
N GLN A 241 22.52 -4.93 7.29
CA GLN A 241 23.97 -5.10 7.16
C GLN A 241 24.60 -5.64 8.44
N GLN A 242 24.17 -5.15 9.61
CA GLN A 242 24.63 -5.66 10.90
C GLN A 242 24.24 -7.13 11.10
N ASN A 243 23.04 -7.53 10.69
CA ASN A 243 22.60 -8.92 10.74
C ASN A 243 23.40 -9.81 9.77
N GLN A 244 23.67 -9.34 8.56
CA GLN A 244 24.53 -10.05 7.61
C GLN A 244 25.92 -10.27 8.18
N TYR A 245 26.52 -9.23 8.75
CA TYR A 245 27.82 -9.33 9.41
C TYR A 245 27.83 -10.34 10.56
N ARG A 246 26.76 -10.41 11.36
CA ARG A 246 26.64 -11.42 12.44
C ARG A 246 26.51 -12.84 11.90
N LYS A 247 25.88 -13.04 10.73
CA LYS A 247 25.79 -14.36 10.08
C LYS A 247 27.15 -14.81 9.54
N THR A 248 27.88 -13.93 8.87
CA THR A 248 29.15 -14.27 8.21
C THR A 248 30.33 -14.34 9.17
N SER A 249 30.33 -13.55 10.25
CA SER A 249 31.47 -13.49 11.18
C SER A 249 31.64 -14.72 12.08
N GLY A 250 30.70 -15.69 12.07
CA GLY A 250 30.76 -16.92 12.87
C GLY A 250 30.73 -16.72 14.41
N LYS A 251 30.86 -15.47 14.88
CA LYS A 251 30.88 -15.09 16.28
C LYS A 251 29.45 -14.98 16.80
N LYS A 252 28.98 -16.04 17.45
CA LYS A 252 27.72 -16.01 18.22
C LYS A 252 27.97 -15.35 19.57
N GLN A 253 27.20 -14.31 19.88
CA GLN A 253 27.18 -13.73 21.22
C GLN A 253 26.29 -14.59 22.12
N LYS A 254 26.78 -14.96 23.30
CA LYS A 254 26.01 -15.64 24.35
C LYS A 254 26.05 -14.78 25.60
N SER A 255 24.87 -14.41 26.10
CA SER A 255 24.76 -13.69 27.38
C SER A 255 24.81 -14.69 28.53
N PHE A 256 25.57 -14.35 29.58
CA PHE A 256 25.66 -15.13 30.81
C PHE A 256 25.19 -14.27 31.97
N ASP A 257 24.31 -14.82 32.80
CA ASP A 257 23.99 -14.26 34.10
C ASP A 257 25.00 -14.80 35.11
N LEU A 258 25.88 -13.93 35.62
CA LEU A 258 26.95 -14.30 36.55
C LEU A 258 26.77 -13.56 37.88
N PRO A 259 27.09 -14.21 39.02
CA PRO A 259 27.18 -13.52 40.30
C PRO A 259 28.16 -12.35 40.25
N GLU A 260 27.90 -11.28 41.00
CA GLU A 260 28.75 -10.09 40.99
C GLU A 260 30.21 -10.39 41.42
N SER A 261 30.39 -11.34 42.33
CA SER A 261 31.71 -11.84 42.74
C SER A 261 32.49 -12.46 41.56
N THR A 262 31.82 -13.24 40.71
CA THR A 262 32.41 -13.85 39.52
C THR A 262 32.80 -12.80 38.49
N ILE A 263 31.97 -11.77 38.29
CA ILE A 263 32.26 -10.65 37.38
C ILE A 263 33.51 -9.89 37.85
N LYS A 264 33.63 -9.61 39.17
CA LYS A 264 34.81 -8.96 39.74
C LYS A 264 36.08 -9.78 39.54
N SER A 265 36.00 -11.10 39.74
CA SER A 265 37.12 -12.02 39.50
C SER A 265 37.51 -12.08 38.01
N LEU A 266 36.54 -12.13 37.10
CA LEU A 266 36.78 -12.13 35.67
C LEU A 266 37.48 -10.85 35.20
N LYS A 267 37.00 -9.69 35.65
CA LYS A 267 37.66 -8.39 35.40
C LYS A 267 39.08 -8.34 35.93
N LYS A 268 39.30 -8.86 37.14
CA LYS A 268 40.63 -8.93 37.73
C LYS A 268 41.57 -9.80 36.89
N LEU A 269 41.11 -10.97 36.45
CA LEU A 269 41.90 -11.88 35.61
C LEU A 269 42.23 -11.26 34.24
N ALA A 270 41.25 -10.61 33.61
CA ALA A 270 41.42 -9.91 32.35
C ALA A 270 42.47 -8.80 32.48
N ASN A 271 42.33 -7.93 33.48
CA ASN A 271 43.26 -6.82 33.71
C ASN A 271 44.67 -7.29 34.06
N THR A 272 44.80 -8.32 34.91
CA THR A 272 46.13 -8.81 35.36
C THR A 272 46.93 -9.39 34.20
N ASN A 273 46.26 -10.00 33.22
CA ASN A 273 46.92 -10.68 32.10
C ASN A 273 46.86 -9.86 30.79
N ASN A 274 46.37 -8.62 30.83
CA ASN A 274 46.17 -7.77 29.66
C ASN A 274 45.36 -8.45 28.53
N LEU A 275 44.28 -9.13 28.93
CA LEU A 275 43.35 -9.85 28.06
C LEU A 275 41.96 -9.23 28.13
N THR A 276 41.10 -9.49 27.14
CA THR A 276 39.66 -9.17 27.28
C THR A 276 38.96 -10.23 28.14
N GLU A 277 37.84 -9.86 28.76
CA GLU A 277 37.00 -10.81 29.51
C GLU A 277 36.60 -12.03 28.64
N THR A 278 36.36 -11.81 27.35
CA THR A 278 36.06 -12.86 26.37
C THR A 278 37.24 -13.81 26.16
N ASP A 279 38.47 -13.28 26.09
CA ASP A 279 39.67 -14.09 25.90
C ASP A 279 39.93 -14.98 27.12
N VAL A 280 39.74 -14.42 28.33
CA VAL A 280 39.85 -15.19 29.57
C VAL A 280 38.85 -16.34 29.59
N ILE A 281 37.58 -16.08 29.28
CA ILE A 281 36.55 -17.14 29.21
C ILE A 281 36.93 -18.20 28.17
N THR A 282 37.40 -17.77 27.00
CA THR A 282 37.77 -18.68 25.91
C THR A 282 38.93 -19.58 26.30
N ILE A 283 39.97 -19.03 26.92
CA ILE A 283 41.13 -19.78 27.42
C ILE A 283 40.68 -20.79 28.49
N LEU A 284 39.88 -20.36 29.47
CA LEU A 284 39.40 -21.25 30.53
C LEU A 284 38.57 -22.42 29.97
N ILE A 285 37.68 -22.15 29.01
CA ILE A 285 36.89 -23.20 28.36
C ILE A 285 37.80 -24.15 27.58
N ASN A 286 38.77 -23.64 26.83
CA ASN A 286 39.66 -24.48 26.02
C ASN A 286 40.58 -25.35 26.87
N GLU A 287 41.16 -24.78 27.94
CA GLU A 287 41.97 -25.55 28.89
C GLU A 287 41.15 -26.63 29.58
N GLU A 288 39.91 -26.33 29.95
CA GLU A 288 39.04 -27.33 30.56
C GLU A 288 38.58 -28.40 29.56
N LEU A 289 38.27 -28.05 28.31
CA LEU A 289 37.96 -29.04 27.28
C LEU A 289 39.16 -29.96 26.96
N LYS A 290 40.37 -29.43 27.07
CA LYS A 290 41.60 -30.17 26.78
C LYS A 290 42.01 -31.08 27.93
N ASN A 291 41.96 -30.58 29.15
CA ASN A 291 42.50 -31.28 30.33
C ASN A 291 41.39 -32.01 31.11
N ASP A 292 40.15 -31.51 31.09
CA ASP A 292 38.96 -32.09 31.73
C ASP A 292 39.20 -32.42 33.21
N ILE A 293 39.80 -31.46 33.93
CA ILE A 293 40.25 -31.62 35.32
C ILE A 293 39.30 -30.87 36.26
N TYR A 294 39.07 -29.58 36.03
CA TYR A 294 38.46 -28.72 37.05
C TYR A 294 36.96 -29.02 37.22
N ILE A 295 36.22 -29.26 36.13
CA ILE A 295 34.81 -29.63 36.19
C ILE A 295 34.66 -31.00 36.85
N LYS A 296 35.49 -31.98 36.48
CA LYS A 296 35.46 -33.31 37.12
C LYS A 296 35.75 -33.25 38.60
N GLU A 297 36.75 -32.48 39.02
CA GLU A 297 37.05 -32.31 40.44
C GLU A 297 35.88 -31.70 41.20
N VAL A 298 35.25 -30.66 40.65
CA VAL A 298 34.07 -30.02 41.26
C VAL A 298 32.92 -31.03 41.39
N LEU A 299 32.63 -31.80 40.33
CA LEU A 299 31.60 -32.84 40.36
C LEU A 299 31.92 -33.95 41.37
N ASN A 300 33.17 -34.40 41.43
CA ASN A 300 33.60 -35.43 42.38
C ASN A 300 33.47 -34.96 43.83
N ARG A 301 33.82 -33.70 44.12
CA ARG A 301 33.64 -33.11 45.46
C ARG A 301 32.17 -32.96 45.82
N ALA A 302 31.35 -32.50 44.89
CA ALA A 302 29.91 -32.39 45.10
C ALA A 302 29.28 -33.77 45.39
N ASN A 303 29.65 -34.79 44.63
CA ASN A 303 29.19 -36.16 44.84
C ASN A 303 29.68 -36.75 46.17
N ALA A 304 30.93 -36.50 46.56
CA ALA A 304 31.48 -36.96 47.84
C ALA A 304 30.75 -36.32 49.04
N LEU A 305 30.45 -35.01 48.97
CA LEU A 305 29.66 -34.33 49.98
C LEU A 305 28.24 -34.89 50.06
N GLN A 306 27.63 -35.19 48.92
CA GLN A 306 26.28 -35.73 48.87
C GLN A 306 26.19 -37.16 49.44
N ARG A 307 27.21 -38.01 49.21
CA ARG A 307 27.32 -39.32 49.86
C ARG A 307 27.48 -39.23 51.37
N ALA A 308 28.35 -38.32 51.83
CA ALA A 308 28.54 -38.06 53.26
C ALA A 308 27.27 -37.57 53.96
N ILE A 309 26.41 -36.80 53.26
CA ILE A 309 25.10 -36.36 53.76
C ILE A 309 24.08 -37.52 53.77
N ASN A 310 24.16 -38.44 52.79
CA ASN A 310 23.22 -39.54 52.64
C ASN A 310 23.59 -40.81 53.43
N GLY A 311 24.77 -40.86 54.05
CA GLY A 311 25.20 -41.98 54.91
C GLY A 311 25.69 -43.22 54.16
N GLU A 312 26.17 -43.06 52.92
CA GLU A 312 26.88 -44.09 52.15
C GLU A 312 28.40 -43.92 52.21
#